data_AF-A0A2V4HE32-F1
#
_entry.id   AF-A0A2V4HE32-F1
#
_cell.length_a   1.000
_cell.length_b   1.000
_cell.length_c   1.000
_cell.angle_alpha   90.00
_cell.angle_beta   90.00
_cell.angle_gamma   90.00
#
_symmetry.space_group_name_H-M   'P 1'
#
loop_
_entity.id
_entity.type
_entity.pdbx_description
1 polymer ?
#
loop_
_entity_poly.entity_id
_entity_poly.type
_entity_poly.pdbx_seq_one_letter_code
_entity_poly.pdbx_strand_id
1 'polypeptide(L)'
;MRLSELKDAGRSPSLPLSINLADAAGSADLQLLTLLRVLPGQRYVGAGVWRGTPVLAKLLVGGNAARHFQRELQGVKLLAEQGLTTPKLLADGLKEGEGGWLLFEFLDGAESLADAWAAVEALPVLADEQHLVLGEALTAVAHMHAQGLWQEDLHLDNLLRHGGKLYLIDGAGIKAETPGQQLSRPRVLENLGVFFAQLPKRLEPFIEELLVHYLLANAEHALPLEALQKQVDKVRNWRQKDYLEKAGRECSLFSVQRTLSGLQAIRRSEVQAMQPVLEQADALIDQGHLYKTGGAASVARIEVNGRQLVIKRYNIKNTAHWFKRFWRPSRAWHSWIEGHRLEFLDIATPRPLAVLEQRVLGLRSRAYLVTEYVDGPDLTACFAPYVESGDAPEEQVDALVHVMQQLIRERISHGDFKGHNLFWHNGQWSLIDLDAMCQHATQLSFAPAYARDRARLLRNWPSGSALHQRLDRLLPKLVE
;
A
#
# COMPACT_ATOMS: atom_id res chain seq x y z
N MET A 1 -16.06 4.54 31.88
CA MET A 1 -14.59 4.67 32.07
C MET A 1 -14.17 6.11 31.84
N ARG A 2 -13.01 6.52 32.37
CA ARG A 2 -12.39 7.82 32.05
C ARG A 2 -11.70 7.77 30.70
N LEU A 3 -11.46 8.91 30.08
CA LEU A 3 -10.79 8.96 28.79
C LEU A 3 -9.33 8.50 28.88
N SER A 4 -8.64 8.79 30.00
CA SER A 4 -7.26 8.33 30.24
C SER A 4 -7.10 6.82 30.19
N GLU A 5 -8.10 6.06 30.65
CA GLU A 5 -8.08 4.60 30.69
C GLU A 5 -8.12 3.97 29.29
N LEU A 6 -8.63 4.72 28.29
CA LEU A 6 -8.67 4.25 26.90
C LEU A 6 -7.27 4.10 26.30
N LYS A 7 -6.26 4.79 26.86
CA LYS A 7 -4.86 4.64 26.45
C LYS A 7 -4.39 3.18 26.51
N ASP A 8 -4.82 2.43 27.52
CA ASP A 8 -4.35 1.07 27.79
C ASP A 8 -5.30 -0.01 27.23
N ALA A 9 -6.36 0.40 26.53
CA ALA A 9 -7.40 -0.49 26.01
C ALA A 9 -6.98 -1.33 24.78
N GLY A 10 -5.79 -1.09 24.22
CA GLY A 10 -5.25 -1.87 23.11
C GLY A 10 -5.97 -1.67 21.77
N ARG A 11 -5.89 -2.67 20.87
CA ARG A 11 -6.48 -2.59 19.51
C ARG A 11 -7.95 -3.00 19.46
N SER A 12 -8.40 -3.82 20.41
CA SER A 12 -9.69 -4.50 20.37
C SER A 12 -10.36 -4.45 21.75
N PRO A 13 -10.68 -3.26 22.29
CA PRO A 13 -11.46 -3.18 23.50
C PRO A 13 -12.87 -3.74 23.28
N SER A 14 -13.47 -4.28 24.34
CA SER A 14 -14.85 -4.77 24.31
C SER A 14 -15.83 -3.62 24.10
N LEU A 15 -16.81 -3.81 23.21
CA LEU A 15 -17.87 -2.85 22.89
C LEU A 15 -19.25 -3.41 23.28
N PRO A 16 -20.25 -2.57 23.63
CA PRO A 16 -20.18 -1.12 23.68
C PRO A 16 -19.34 -0.59 24.86
N LEU A 17 -18.69 0.55 24.66
CA LEU A 17 -17.79 1.17 25.63
C LEU A 17 -18.31 2.54 26.06
N SER A 18 -18.59 2.72 27.36
CA SER A 18 -19.07 4.00 27.90
C SER A 18 -17.91 4.85 28.42
N ILE A 19 -17.75 6.05 27.86
CA ILE A 19 -16.69 6.99 28.23
C ILE A 19 -17.33 8.27 28.75
N ASN A 20 -16.96 8.67 29.97
CA ASN A 20 -17.46 9.90 30.57
C ASN A 20 -16.73 11.10 29.97
N LEU A 21 -17.46 11.96 29.27
CA LEU A 21 -16.96 13.18 28.65
C LEU A 21 -17.73 14.39 29.21
N ALA A 22 -17.24 15.58 28.93
CA ALA A 22 -17.93 16.82 29.24
C ALA A 22 -18.03 17.70 28.00
N ASP A 23 -18.99 18.60 27.97
CA ASP A 23 -19.03 19.70 27.00
C ASP A 23 -19.53 20.96 27.71
N ALA A 24 -19.82 22.01 26.96
CA ALA A 24 -20.38 23.25 27.51
C ALA A 24 -21.72 23.02 28.26
N ALA A 25 -22.43 21.92 28.00
CA ALA A 25 -23.70 21.56 28.63
C ALA A 25 -23.52 20.55 29.79
N GLY A 26 -22.28 20.30 30.24
CA GLY A 26 -21.97 19.42 31.37
C GLY A 26 -21.51 18.01 30.98
N SER A 27 -21.40 17.14 31.99
CA SER A 27 -20.93 15.76 31.81
C SER A 27 -22.03 14.83 31.28
N ALA A 28 -21.67 13.94 30.37
CA ALA A 28 -22.51 12.85 29.92
C ALA A 28 -21.64 11.66 29.47
N ASP A 29 -22.26 10.50 29.28
CA ASP A 29 -21.57 9.31 28.78
C ASP A 29 -21.72 9.22 27.26
N LEU A 30 -20.59 9.10 26.58
CA LEU A 30 -20.52 8.64 25.20
C LEU A 30 -20.56 7.11 25.21
N GLN A 31 -21.57 6.52 24.59
CA GLN A 31 -21.58 5.10 24.29
C GLN A 31 -20.95 4.86 22.92
N LEU A 32 -19.75 4.30 22.90
CA LEU A 32 -19.07 3.89 21.67
C LEU A 32 -19.56 2.50 21.27
N LEU A 33 -20.17 2.38 20.10
CA LEU A 33 -20.80 1.14 19.63
C LEU A 33 -19.90 0.34 18.69
N THR A 34 -19.16 1.04 17.82
CA THR A 34 -18.22 0.44 16.87
C THR A 34 -16.92 1.23 16.85
N LEU A 35 -15.83 0.57 16.47
CA LEU A 35 -14.53 1.20 16.23
C LEU A 35 -14.20 1.10 14.74
N LEU A 36 -13.96 2.25 14.11
CA LEU A 36 -13.61 2.39 12.70
C LEU A 36 -12.10 2.46 12.52
N ARG A 37 -11.37 3.06 13.47
CA ARG A 37 -9.91 3.16 13.43
C ARG A 37 -9.33 3.16 14.83
N VAL A 38 -8.34 2.29 15.06
CA VAL A 38 -7.64 2.20 16.35
C VAL A 38 -6.13 2.32 16.19
N LEU A 39 -5.56 3.33 16.85
CA LEU A 39 -4.14 3.49 17.09
C LEU A 39 -3.91 3.42 18.61
N PRO A 40 -3.56 2.24 19.15
CA PRO A 40 -3.47 2.02 20.59
C PRO A 40 -2.62 3.06 21.30
N GLY A 41 -3.11 3.52 22.46
CA GLY A 41 -2.43 4.54 23.27
C GLY A 41 -2.40 5.94 22.67
N GLN A 42 -3.05 6.17 21.52
CA GLN A 42 -2.99 7.45 20.80
C GLN A 42 -4.35 7.95 20.30
N ARG A 43 -5.12 7.12 19.58
CA ARG A 43 -6.34 7.55 18.89
C ARG A 43 -7.33 6.41 18.68
N TYR A 44 -8.59 6.65 18.99
CA TYR A 44 -9.71 5.75 18.75
C TYR A 44 -10.79 6.53 18.01
N VAL A 45 -11.22 6.04 16.86
CA VAL A 45 -12.30 6.64 16.06
C VAL A 45 -13.40 5.60 15.93
N GLY A 46 -14.64 5.99 16.20
CA GLY A 46 -15.76 5.06 16.18
C GLY A 46 -17.12 5.75 16.11
N ALA A 47 -18.16 4.97 15.79
CA ALA A 47 -19.53 5.43 15.85
C ALA A 47 -20.11 5.19 17.26
N GLY A 48 -20.93 6.11 17.73
CA GLY A 48 -21.51 6.03 19.06
C GLY A 48 -22.74 6.91 19.24
N VAL A 49 -23.21 7.00 20.49
CA VAL A 49 -24.35 7.82 20.88
C VAL A 49 -23.92 8.81 21.96
N TRP A 50 -24.16 10.09 21.71
CA TRP A 50 -23.96 11.20 22.66
C TRP A 50 -25.29 11.87 22.96
N ARG A 51 -25.77 11.77 24.20
CA ARG A 51 -27.06 12.36 24.65
C ARG A 51 -28.25 11.99 23.74
N GLY A 52 -28.28 10.73 23.27
CA GLY A 52 -29.32 10.22 22.36
C GLY A 52 -29.08 10.49 20.87
N THR A 53 -28.05 11.25 20.52
CA THR A 53 -27.71 11.59 19.13
C THR A 53 -26.60 10.67 18.60
N PRO A 54 -26.75 10.08 17.40
CA PRO A 54 -25.65 9.37 16.74
C PRO A 54 -24.48 10.30 16.41
N VAL A 55 -23.26 9.88 16.76
CA VAL A 55 -22.05 10.67 16.53
C VAL A 55 -20.90 9.82 15.99
N LEU A 56 -20.04 10.46 15.19
CA LEU A 56 -18.68 9.98 14.98
C LEU A 56 -17.79 10.56 16.07
N ALA A 57 -17.22 9.71 16.91
CA ALA A 57 -16.31 10.11 17.97
C ALA A 57 -14.86 9.94 17.56
N LYS A 58 -14.07 11.01 17.60
CA LYS A 58 -12.60 10.97 17.52
C LYS A 58 -12.03 11.22 18.92
N LEU A 59 -11.52 10.16 19.54
CA LEU A 59 -10.98 10.16 20.89
C LEU A 59 -9.45 10.11 20.81
N LEU A 60 -8.78 11.07 21.45
CA LEU A 60 -7.34 11.29 21.38
C LEU A 60 -6.75 11.15 22.78
N VAL A 61 -5.81 10.22 22.94
CA VAL A 61 -5.24 9.85 24.24
C VAL A 61 -3.71 9.79 24.17
N GLY A 62 -3.06 9.71 25.34
CA GLY A 62 -1.60 9.65 25.43
C GLY A 62 -0.91 11.02 25.29
N GLY A 63 0.42 11.01 25.28
CA GLY A 63 1.24 12.22 25.46
C GLY A 63 1.09 13.30 24.38
N ASN A 64 0.57 12.95 23.20
CA ASN A 64 0.34 13.88 22.09
C ASN A 64 -1.13 14.29 21.92
N ALA A 65 -2.04 13.85 22.81
CA ALA A 65 -3.48 14.04 22.67
C ALA A 65 -3.88 15.50 22.44
N ALA A 66 -3.40 16.41 23.29
CA ALA A 66 -3.71 17.85 23.20
C ALA A 66 -3.30 18.44 21.83
N ARG A 67 -2.12 18.08 21.32
CA ARG A 67 -1.63 18.55 20.02
C ARG A 67 -2.48 18.01 18.88
N HIS A 68 -2.83 16.73 18.90
CA HIS A 68 -3.69 16.14 17.87
C HIS A 68 -5.11 16.73 17.91
N PHE A 69 -5.63 16.98 19.11
CA PHE A 69 -6.94 17.59 19.33
C PHE A 69 -6.99 18.99 18.73
N GLN A 70 -6.01 19.84 19.06
CA GLN A 70 -5.95 21.21 18.54
C GLN A 70 -5.84 21.25 17.01
N ARG A 71 -5.05 20.35 16.41
CA ARG A 71 -4.94 20.26 14.94
C ARG A 71 -6.27 19.88 14.30
N GLU A 72 -6.95 18.87 14.83
CA GLU A 72 -8.25 18.44 14.32
C GLU A 72 -9.29 19.56 14.43
N LEU A 73 -9.39 20.19 15.61
CA LEU A 73 -10.33 21.27 15.88
C LEU A 73 -10.08 22.48 14.97
N GLN A 74 -8.82 22.89 14.82
CA GLN A 74 -8.46 24.02 13.97
C GLN A 74 -8.80 23.75 12.50
N GLY A 75 -8.49 22.55 12.00
CA GLY A 75 -8.76 22.21 10.60
C GLY A 75 -10.24 22.16 10.26
N VAL A 76 -11.07 21.57 11.13
CA VAL A 76 -12.54 21.55 10.94
C VAL A 76 -13.12 22.96 10.98
N LYS A 77 -12.63 23.81 11.89
CA LYS A 77 -13.05 25.22 11.95
C LYS A 77 -12.70 25.96 10.66
N LEU A 78 -11.48 25.78 10.12
CA LEU A 78 -11.09 26.37 8.85
C LEU A 78 -12.02 25.93 7.70
N LEU A 79 -12.34 24.64 7.60
CA LEU A 79 -13.26 24.14 6.58
C LEU A 79 -14.64 24.83 6.70
N ALA A 80 -15.20 24.86 7.91
CA ALA A 80 -16.51 25.43 8.17
C ALA A 80 -16.56 26.96 7.93
N GLU A 81 -15.54 27.69 8.39
CA GLU A 81 -15.42 29.15 8.22
C GLU A 81 -15.29 29.55 6.75
N GLN A 82 -14.70 28.70 5.92
CA GLN A 82 -14.61 28.90 4.46
C GLN A 82 -15.80 28.35 3.68
N GLY A 83 -16.87 27.90 4.36
CA GLY A 83 -18.08 27.40 3.72
C GLY A 83 -17.90 26.07 2.98
N LEU A 84 -16.81 25.33 3.24
CA LEU A 84 -16.60 24.01 2.68
C LEU A 84 -17.47 22.98 3.41
N THR A 85 -18.00 22.01 2.67
CA THR A 85 -18.86 20.98 3.23
C THR A 85 -18.03 20.03 4.09
N THR A 86 -18.27 20.02 5.40
CA THR A 86 -17.62 19.15 6.39
C THR A 86 -18.63 18.75 7.46
N PRO A 87 -18.52 17.57 8.11
CA PRO A 87 -19.46 17.17 9.14
C PRO A 87 -19.52 18.18 10.29
N LYS A 88 -20.72 18.50 10.76
CA LYS A 88 -20.94 19.40 11.88
C LYS A 88 -20.25 18.87 13.14
N LEU A 89 -19.38 19.68 13.72
CA LEU A 89 -18.84 19.45 15.06
C LEU A 89 -19.94 19.73 16.08
N LEU A 90 -20.39 18.69 16.78
CA LEU A 90 -21.48 18.74 17.77
C LEU A 90 -20.97 19.07 19.17
N ALA A 91 -19.82 18.51 19.54
CA ALA A 91 -19.17 18.76 20.81
C ALA A 91 -17.68 18.47 20.70
N ASP A 92 -16.88 19.18 21.49
CA ASP A 92 -15.46 18.93 21.64
C ASP A 92 -15.03 19.22 23.07
N GLY A 93 -13.86 18.70 23.44
CA GLY A 93 -13.23 19.10 24.69
C GLY A 93 -11.87 18.46 24.88
N LEU A 94 -11.10 19.07 25.78
CA LEU A 94 -9.77 18.65 26.13
C LEU A 94 -9.65 18.69 27.65
N LYS A 95 -9.20 17.58 28.23
CA LYS A 95 -8.97 17.45 29.67
C LYS A 95 -7.52 17.10 29.94
N GLU A 96 -6.86 17.96 30.70
CA GLU A 96 -5.46 17.78 31.09
C GLU A 96 -5.27 16.44 31.82
N GLY A 97 -4.21 15.72 31.46
CA GLY A 97 -3.92 14.38 32.00
C GLY A 97 -4.80 13.24 31.45
N GLU A 98 -5.90 13.54 30.74
CA GLU A 98 -6.76 12.50 30.15
C GLU A 98 -6.63 12.41 28.62
N GLY A 99 -6.95 13.49 27.91
CA GLY A 99 -7.03 13.49 26.45
C GLY A 99 -8.06 14.46 25.91
N GLY A 100 -8.30 14.40 24.60
CA GLY A 100 -9.28 15.22 23.91
C GLY A 100 -10.28 14.39 23.09
N TRP A 101 -11.45 14.95 22.84
CA TRP A 101 -12.50 14.34 22.03
C TRP A 101 -13.10 15.35 21.08
N LEU A 102 -13.44 14.90 19.87
CA LEU A 102 -14.28 15.63 18.94
C LEU A 102 -15.42 14.71 18.52
N LEU A 103 -16.66 15.20 18.67
CA LEU A 103 -17.88 14.49 18.34
C LEU A 103 -18.52 15.20 17.15
N PHE A 104 -18.58 14.51 16.01
CA PHE A 104 -19.19 15.01 14.80
C PHE A 104 -20.57 14.40 14.61
N GLU A 105 -21.41 15.06 13.81
CA GLU A 105 -22.59 14.40 13.27
C GLU A 105 -22.17 13.11 12.56
N PHE A 106 -22.94 12.05 12.80
CA PHE A 106 -22.72 10.79 12.11
C PHE A 106 -23.42 10.84 10.76
N LEU A 107 -22.66 10.72 9.67
CA LEU A 107 -23.20 10.63 8.32
C LEU A 107 -23.58 9.17 8.03
N ASP A 108 -24.80 8.79 8.40
CA ASP A 108 -25.29 7.43 8.21
C ASP A 108 -25.43 7.10 6.72
N GLY A 109 -24.93 5.93 6.31
CA GLY A 109 -24.88 5.53 4.90
C GLY A 109 -23.96 6.38 4.01
N ALA A 110 -23.01 7.14 4.59
CA ALA A 110 -21.99 7.82 3.81
C ALA A 110 -21.03 6.83 3.15
N GLU A 111 -20.69 7.08 1.90
CA GLU A 111 -19.73 6.29 1.12
C GLU A 111 -18.46 7.10 0.90
N SER A 112 -17.28 6.53 1.15
CA SER A 112 -16.03 7.21 0.81
C SER A 112 -15.77 7.16 -0.69
N LEU A 113 -15.12 8.18 -1.26
CA LEU A 113 -14.69 8.09 -2.66
C LEU A 113 -13.66 6.98 -2.89
N ALA A 114 -12.99 6.49 -1.84
CA ALA A 114 -12.11 5.33 -1.95
C ALA A 114 -12.90 4.04 -2.16
N ASP A 115 -14.02 3.84 -1.45
CA ASP A 115 -14.91 2.70 -1.64
C ASP A 115 -15.56 2.75 -3.04
N ALA A 116 -16.04 3.94 -3.43
CA ALA A 116 -16.57 4.17 -4.78
C ALA A 116 -15.51 3.93 -5.87
N TRP A 117 -14.26 4.34 -5.64
CA TRP A 117 -13.14 4.05 -6.54
C TRP A 117 -12.88 2.54 -6.64
N ALA A 118 -12.82 1.84 -5.50
CA ALA A 118 -12.55 0.40 -5.47
C ALA A 118 -13.57 -0.41 -6.29
N ALA A 119 -14.83 0.03 -6.35
CA ALA A 119 -15.88 -0.60 -7.15
C ALA A 119 -15.66 -0.46 -8.68
N VAL A 120 -14.97 0.59 -9.12
CA VAL A 120 -14.75 0.93 -10.55
C VAL A 120 -13.30 0.79 -10.99
N GLU A 121 -12.38 0.53 -10.04
CA GLU A 121 -10.94 0.52 -10.28
C GLU A 121 -10.52 -0.53 -11.33
N ALA A 122 -11.20 -1.67 -11.35
CA ALA A 122 -10.93 -2.78 -12.27
C ALA A 122 -11.52 -2.58 -13.68
N LEU A 123 -12.34 -1.55 -13.89
CA LEU A 123 -12.86 -1.21 -15.21
C LEU A 123 -11.73 -0.77 -16.14
N PRO A 124 -11.95 -0.80 -17.48
CA PRO A 124 -11.03 -0.22 -18.44
C PRO A 124 -10.61 1.19 -18.01
N VAL A 125 -9.32 1.49 -18.21
CA VAL A 125 -8.75 2.79 -17.82
C VAL A 125 -9.54 3.92 -18.47
N LEU A 126 -9.95 4.88 -17.66
CA LEU A 126 -10.82 6.01 -18.05
C LEU A 126 -12.24 5.62 -18.46
N ALA A 127 -12.81 4.56 -17.89
CA ALA A 127 -14.26 4.35 -17.96
C ALA A 127 -15.03 5.57 -17.39
N ASP A 128 -16.23 5.82 -17.90
CA ASP A 128 -17.06 6.96 -17.48
C ASP A 128 -17.26 6.99 -15.95
N GLU A 129 -17.42 5.82 -15.33
CA GLU A 129 -17.56 5.70 -13.88
C GLU A 129 -16.28 6.08 -13.11
N GLN A 130 -15.10 5.83 -13.68
CA GLN A 130 -13.83 6.30 -13.13
C GLN A 130 -13.74 7.83 -13.23
N HIS A 131 -14.17 8.41 -14.35
CA HIS A 131 -14.24 9.87 -14.52
C HIS A 131 -15.17 10.53 -13.50
N LEU A 132 -16.32 9.93 -13.19
CA LEU A 132 -17.25 10.48 -12.21
C LEU A 132 -16.60 10.56 -10.82
N VAL A 133 -15.99 9.47 -10.34
CA VAL A 133 -15.35 9.44 -9.01
C VAL A 133 -14.19 10.43 -8.92
N LEU A 134 -13.28 10.41 -9.90
CA LEU A 134 -12.11 11.28 -9.91
C LEU A 134 -12.48 12.75 -10.15
N GLY A 135 -13.51 13.00 -10.96
CA GLY A 135 -14.03 14.33 -11.23
C GLY A 135 -14.63 14.99 -9.99
N GLU A 136 -15.41 14.24 -9.20
CA GLU A 136 -15.90 14.72 -7.90
C GLU A 136 -14.76 15.06 -6.94
N ALA A 137 -13.76 14.19 -6.85
CA ALA A 137 -12.61 14.41 -5.99
C ALA A 137 -11.81 15.67 -6.40
N LEU A 138 -11.49 15.79 -7.68
CA LEU A 138 -10.73 16.93 -8.21
C LEU A 138 -11.51 18.25 -8.11
N THR A 139 -12.83 18.22 -8.27
CA THR A 139 -13.71 19.38 -8.06
C THR A 139 -13.68 19.83 -6.61
N ALA A 140 -13.73 18.91 -5.64
CA ALA A 140 -13.65 19.24 -4.23
C ALA A 140 -12.28 19.80 -3.83
N VAL A 141 -11.20 19.25 -4.38
CA VAL A 141 -9.84 19.77 -4.22
C VAL A 141 -9.72 21.18 -4.81
N ALA A 142 -10.29 21.42 -6.00
CA ALA A 142 -10.33 22.73 -6.63
C ALA A 142 -11.03 23.79 -5.78
N HIS A 143 -12.20 23.46 -5.21
CA HIS A 143 -12.91 24.35 -4.29
C HIS A 143 -12.13 24.61 -3.00
N MET A 144 -11.51 23.59 -2.42
CA MET A 144 -10.67 23.75 -1.23
C MET A 144 -9.49 24.70 -1.51
N HIS A 145 -8.81 24.53 -2.65
CA HIS A 145 -7.71 25.40 -3.07
C HIS A 145 -8.15 26.84 -3.35
N ALA A 146 -9.35 27.04 -3.89
CA ALA A 146 -9.93 28.37 -4.12
C ALA A 146 -10.15 29.14 -2.81
N GLN A 147 -10.38 28.44 -1.70
CA GLN A 147 -10.51 29.02 -0.37
C GLN A 147 -9.18 29.13 0.40
N GLY A 148 -8.05 28.85 -0.26
CA GLY A 148 -6.72 28.99 0.36
C GLY A 148 -6.37 27.87 1.33
N LEU A 149 -7.07 26.74 1.23
CA LEU A 149 -6.90 25.57 2.08
C LEU A 149 -6.35 24.39 1.28
N TRP A 150 -5.61 23.49 1.94
CA TRP A 150 -5.27 22.19 1.41
C TRP A 150 -5.24 21.12 2.50
N GLN A 151 -5.23 19.86 2.11
CA GLN A 151 -5.08 18.72 3.02
C GLN A 151 -3.71 18.07 2.82
N GLU A 152 -2.86 18.01 3.85
CA GLU A 152 -1.51 17.43 3.76
C GLU A 152 -1.51 15.96 3.34
N ASP A 153 -2.50 15.19 3.82
CA ASP A 153 -2.71 13.77 3.47
C ASP A 153 -3.95 13.65 2.59
N LEU A 154 -3.89 14.25 1.40
CA LEU A 154 -5.00 14.23 0.46
C LEU A 154 -5.15 12.83 -0.17
N HIS A 155 -6.29 12.19 0.07
CA HIS A 155 -6.66 10.88 -0.47
C HIS A 155 -8.18 10.71 -0.52
N LEU A 156 -8.65 9.72 -1.29
CA LEU A 156 -10.08 9.53 -1.54
C LEU A 156 -10.89 9.15 -0.29
N ASP A 157 -10.29 8.52 0.73
CA ASP A 157 -11.01 8.24 1.99
C ASP A 157 -11.41 9.51 2.76
N ASN A 158 -10.77 10.67 2.48
CA ASN A 158 -11.09 11.93 3.15
C ASN A 158 -12.26 12.69 2.51
N LEU A 159 -12.91 12.08 1.51
CA LEU A 159 -14.03 12.62 0.76
C LEU A 159 -15.22 11.66 0.87
N LEU A 160 -16.29 12.07 1.55
CA LEU A 160 -17.47 11.24 1.78
C LEU A 160 -18.68 11.75 0.98
N ARG A 161 -19.30 10.89 0.17
CA ARG A 161 -20.60 11.11 -0.44
C ARG A 161 -21.69 10.87 0.58
N HIS A 162 -22.55 11.86 0.78
CA HIS A 162 -23.73 11.72 1.63
C HIS A 162 -24.80 12.74 1.23
N GLY A 163 -26.03 12.29 1.04
CA GLY A 163 -27.17 13.18 0.72
C GLY A 163 -26.96 14.06 -0.51
N GLY A 164 -26.30 13.55 -1.55
CA GLY A 164 -26.01 14.28 -2.80
C GLY A 164 -24.92 15.36 -2.67
N LYS A 165 -24.16 15.37 -1.56
CA LYS A 165 -23.04 16.27 -1.33
C LYS A 165 -21.77 15.49 -1.04
N LEU A 166 -20.62 16.15 -1.26
CA LEU A 166 -19.32 15.63 -0.89
C LEU A 166 -18.79 16.35 0.35
N TYR A 167 -18.47 15.59 1.39
CA TYR A 167 -17.98 16.05 2.68
C TYR A 167 -16.47 15.85 2.79
N LEU A 168 -15.76 16.90 3.15
CA LEU A 168 -14.34 16.87 3.54
C LEU A 168 -14.22 16.47 5.01
N ILE A 169 -13.42 15.45 5.29
CA ILE A 169 -13.15 14.97 6.65
C ILE A 169 -11.65 14.99 7.00
N ASP A 170 -11.35 14.69 8.26
CA ASP A 170 -10.00 14.66 8.84
C ASP A 170 -9.32 16.04 8.92
N GLY A 171 -9.79 16.84 9.88
CA GLY A 171 -9.32 18.20 10.12
C GLY A 171 -7.82 18.29 10.43
N ALA A 172 -7.21 17.27 11.03
CA ALA A 172 -5.81 17.31 11.44
C ALA A 172 -4.83 17.54 10.29
N GLY A 173 -5.23 17.16 9.07
CA GLY A 173 -4.45 17.36 7.84
C GLY A 173 -4.72 18.70 7.14
N ILE A 174 -5.75 19.45 7.53
CA ILE A 174 -6.11 20.72 6.89
C ILE A 174 -5.12 21.81 7.28
N LYS A 175 -4.70 22.57 6.27
CA LYS A 175 -3.81 23.72 6.37
C LYS A 175 -4.36 24.88 5.57
N ALA A 176 -3.86 26.07 5.87
CA ALA A 176 -4.19 27.29 5.18
C ALA A 176 -2.92 28.06 4.80
N GLU A 177 -2.98 28.77 3.67
CA GLU A 177 -2.00 29.80 3.33
C GLU A 177 -2.60 31.15 3.72
N THR A 178 -3.58 31.63 2.94
CA THR A 178 -4.42 32.78 3.26
C THR A 178 -5.89 32.36 3.11
N PRO A 179 -6.61 32.06 4.20
CA PRO A 179 -8.02 31.65 4.12
C PRO A 179 -8.87 32.64 3.32
N GLY A 180 -9.69 32.12 2.41
CA GLY A 180 -10.58 32.89 1.54
C GLY A 180 -9.91 33.45 0.29
N GLN A 181 -8.63 33.16 0.08
CA GLN A 181 -7.90 33.53 -1.14
C GLN A 181 -7.30 32.29 -1.80
N GLN A 182 -7.24 32.28 -3.13
CA GLN A 182 -6.65 31.18 -3.89
C GLN A 182 -5.25 30.81 -3.35
N LEU A 183 -5.01 29.50 -3.20
CA LEU A 183 -3.68 28.97 -2.92
C LEU A 183 -2.65 29.34 -3.99
N SER A 184 -1.43 29.62 -3.56
CA SER A 184 -0.29 29.80 -4.45
C SER A 184 -0.08 28.61 -5.38
N ARG A 185 0.30 28.88 -6.65
CA ARG A 185 0.57 27.84 -7.65
C ARG A 185 1.51 26.73 -7.18
N PRO A 186 2.64 27.02 -6.48
CA PRO A 186 3.50 25.97 -5.95
C PRO A 186 2.76 25.02 -5.00
N ARG A 187 1.89 25.55 -4.12
CA ARG A 187 1.11 24.73 -3.19
C ARG A 187 0.07 23.87 -3.91
N VAL A 188 -0.60 24.42 -4.93
CA VAL A 188 -1.54 23.67 -5.77
C VAL A 188 -0.84 22.48 -6.44
N LEU A 189 0.33 22.69 -7.05
CA LEU A 189 1.10 21.63 -7.69
C LEU A 189 1.56 20.56 -6.70
N GLU A 190 2.02 20.97 -5.51
CA GLU A 190 2.39 20.04 -4.45
C GLU A 190 1.20 19.19 -3.99
N ASN A 191 0.04 19.80 -3.76
CA ASN A 191 -1.12 19.07 -3.21
C ASN A 191 -1.81 18.19 -4.26
N LEU A 192 -1.92 18.63 -5.51
CA LEU A 192 -2.31 17.76 -6.62
C LEU A 192 -1.31 16.61 -6.82
N GLY A 193 -0.02 16.88 -6.62
CA GLY A 193 1.01 15.85 -6.60
C GLY A 193 0.75 14.78 -5.53
N VAL A 194 0.28 15.18 -4.33
CA VAL A 194 -0.16 14.24 -3.29
C VAL A 194 -1.35 13.42 -3.76
N PHE A 195 -2.38 14.06 -4.31
CA PHE A 195 -3.60 13.39 -4.80
C PHE A 195 -3.31 12.34 -5.88
N PHE A 196 -2.69 12.76 -7.00
CA PHE A 196 -2.41 11.86 -8.13
C PHE A 196 -1.40 10.75 -7.76
N ALA A 197 -0.54 10.99 -6.77
CA ALA A 197 0.35 9.96 -6.27
C ALA A 197 -0.39 8.84 -5.51
N GLN A 198 -1.62 9.05 -5.03
CA GLN A 198 -2.46 8.01 -4.41
C GLN A 198 -3.08 7.05 -5.44
N LEU A 199 -3.33 7.54 -6.65
CA LEU A 199 -4.01 6.79 -7.70
C LEU A 199 -3.11 5.72 -8.35
N PRO A 200 -3.70 4.64 -8.91
CA PRO A 200 -2.96 3.59 -9.61
C PRO A 200 -2.03 4.16 -10.68
N LYS A 201 -0.81 3.61 -10.77
CA LYS A 201 0.22 4.15 -11.68
C LYS A 201 -0.20 4.11 -13.15
N ARG A 202 -1.07 3.17 -13.53
CA ARG A 202 -1.65 3.06 -14.88
C ARG A 202 -2.41 4.31 -15.35
N LEU A 203 -2.85 5.18 -14.43
CA LEU A 203 -3.53 6.44 -14.76
C LEU A 203 -2.58 7.60 -15.07
N GLU A 204 -1.28 7.44 -14.85
CA GLU A 204 -0.29 8.50 -15.04
C GLU A 204 -0.30 9.13 -16.45
N PRO A 205 -0.42 8.38 -17.57
CA PRO A 205 -0.52 8.97 -18.90
C PRO A 205 -1.76 9.86 -19.10
N PHE A 206 -2.74 9.76 -18.22
CA PHE A 206 -4.04 10.43 -18.30
C PHE A 206 -4.20 11.56 -17.28
N ILE A 207 -3.14 11.93 -16.57
CA ILE A 207 -3.18 13.03 -15.58
C ILE A 207 -3.67 14.33 -16.22
N GLU A 208 -3.22 14.65 -17.44
CA GLU A 208 -3.64 15.87 -18.14
C GLU A 208 -5.15 15.89 -18.42
N GLU A 209 -5.69 14.76 -18.89
CA GLU A 209 -7.12 14.61 -19.16
C GLU A 209 -7.96 14.72 -17.88
N LEU A 210 -7.54 14.04 -16.81
CA LEU A 210 -8.22 14.12 -15.52
C LEU A 210 -8.16 15.52 -14.91
N LEU A 211 -7.06 16.25 -15.12
CA LEU A 211 -6.87 17.61 -14.59
C LEU A 211 -7.91 18.61 -15.11
N VAL A 212 -8.58 18.32 -16.23
CA VAL A 212 -9.70 19.13 -16.74
C VAL A 212 -10.79 19.33 -15.68
N HIS A 213 -11.12 18.31 -14.88
CA HIS A 213 -12.10 18.44 -13.81
C HIS A 213 -11.71 19.47 -12.75
N TYR A 214 -10.43 19.53 -12.40
CA TYR A 214 -9.90 20.56 -11.50
C TYR A 214 -9.99 21.95 -12.13
N LEU A 215 -9.55 22.09 -13.38
CA LEU A 215 -9.48 23.37 -14.07
C LEU A 215 -10.85 23.99 -14.33
N LEU A 216 -11.88 23.16 -14.59
CA LEU A 216 -13.26 23.63 -14.76
C LEU A 216 -13.82 24.26 -13.47
N ALA A 217 -13.40 23.78 -12.30
CA ALA A 217 -13.82 24.31 -11.00
C ALA A 217 -12.87 25.42 -10.48
N ASN A 218 -11.61 25.42 -10.92
CA ASN A 218 -10.60 26.39 -10.52
C ASN A 218 -9.52 26.59 -11.62
N ALA A 219 -9.71 27.62 -12.45
CA ALA A 219 -8.83 27.97 -13.56
C ALA A 219 -7.80 29.07 -13.23
N GLU A 220 -7.62 29.42 -11.95
CA GLU A 220 -6.81 30.59 -11.55
C GLU A 220 -5.32 30.45 -11.93
N HIS A 221 -4.80 29.22 -11.96
CA HIS A 221 -3.42 28.94 -12.31
C HIS A 221 -3.30 28.12 -13.59
N ALA A 222 -2.38 28.52 -14.46
CA ALA A 222 -1.80 27.59 -15.43
C ALA A 222 -0.97 26.54 -14.69
N LEU A 223 -1.23 25.26 -14.95
CA LEU A 223 -0.58 24.12 -14.30
C LEU A 223 0.35 23.39 -15.29
N PRO A 224 1.67 23.65 -15.26
CA PRO A 224 2.59 22.96 -16.16
C PRO A 224 2.63 21.47 -15.85
N LEU A 225 2.25 20.63 -16.80
CA LEU A 225 2.14 19.18 -16.61
C LEU A 225 3.47 18.56 -16.13
N GLU A 226 4.60 18.98 -16.69
CA GLU A 226 5.92 18.51 -16.26
C GLU A 226 6.22 18.81 -14.78
N ALA A 227 5.77 19.96 -14.28
CA ALA A 227 5.98 20.35 -12.89
C ALA A 227 5.08 19.52 -11.95
N LEU A 228 3.84 19.26 -12.37
CA LEU A 228 2.92 18.37 -11.65
C LEU A 228 3.47 16.94 -11.61
N GLN A 229 3.90 16.40 -12.75
CA GLN A 229 4.47 15.06 -12.85
C GLN A 229 5.68 14.88 -11.91
N LYS A 230 6.56 15.88 -11.82
CA LYS A 230 7.69 15.87 -10.86
C LYS A 230 7.22 15.78 -9.41
N GLN A 231 6.11 16.43 -9.04
CA GLN A 231 5.54 16.31 -7.69
C GLN A 231 4.93 14.93 -7.47
N VAL A 232 4.20 14.40 -8.45
CA VAL A 232 3.63 13.03 -8.42
C VAL A 232 4.73 12.00 -8.19
N ASP A 233 5.81 12.04 -8.99
CA ASP A 233 6.94 11.12 -8.88
C ASP A 233 7.65 11.24 -7.53
N LYS A 234 7.87 12.46 -7.06
CA LYS A 234 8.46 12.71 -5.75
C LYS A 234 7.64 12.08 -4.63
N VAL A 235 6.31 12.28 -4.64
CA VAL A 235 5.42 11.72 -3.62
C VAL A 235 5.33 10.20 -3.74
N ARG A 236 5.21 9.64 -4.95
CA ARG A 236 5.19 8.18 -5.16
C ARG A 236 6.45 7.50 -4.66
N ASN A 237 7.63 8.04 -4.97
CA ASN A 237 8.90 7.51 -4.47
C ASN A 237 8.97 7.54 -2.94
N TRP A 238 8.48 8.61 -2.32
CA TRP A 238 8.39 8.70 -0.86
C TRP A 238 7.39 7.69 -0.28
N ARG A 239 6.19 7.55 -0.86
CA ARG A 239 5.15 6.59 -0.43
C ARG A 239 5.66 5.16 -0.51
N GLN A 240 6.34 4.79 -1.61
CA GLN A 240 6.95 3.47 -1.75
C GLN A 240 7.95 3.21 -0.62
N LYS A 241 8.85 4.17 -0.38
CA LYS A 241 9.85 4.04 0.68
C LYS A 241 9.21 3.90 2.07
N ASP A 242 8.25 4.75 2.41
CA ASP A 242 7.52 4.68 3.70
C ASP A 242 6.75 3.36 3.85
N TYR A 243 6.13 2.86 2.79
CA TYR A 243 5.46 1.55 2.80
C TYR A 243 6.43 0.39 3.06
N LEU A 244 7.59 0.39 2.41
CA LEU A 244 8.60 -0.66 2.61
C LEU A 244 9.26 -0.56 3.99
N GLU A 245 9.43 0.65 4.54
CA GLU A 245 9.85 0.82 5.94
C GLU A 245 8.77 0.30 6.91
N LYS A 246 7.48 0.54 6.62
CA LYS A 246 6.34 -0.03 7.37
C LYS A 246 6.36 -1.55 7.37
N ALA A 247 6.73 -2.20 6.26
CA ALA A 247 6.85 -3.66 6.17
C ALA A 247 7.86 -4.27 7.16
N GLY A 248 8.71 -3.45 7.80
CA GLY A 248 9.65 -3.87 8.83
C GLY A 248 9.48 -3.28 10.22
N ARG A 249 8.32 -2.67 10.52
CA ARG A 249 7.98 -2.15 11.86
C ARG A 249 6.56 -2.51 12.28
N GLU A 250 6.36 -2.56 13.59
CA GLU A 250 5.04 -2.74 14.21
C GLU A 250 4.12 -1.55 13.86
N CYS A 251 3.04 -1.82 13.13
CA CYS A 251 2.09 -0.81 12.69
C CYS A 251 0.70 -1.41 12.39
N SER A 252 -0.21 -0.61 11.83
CA SER A 252 -1.55 -1.06 11.42
C SER A 252 -1.52 -2.08 10.28
N LEU A 253 -0.52 -2.02 9.40
CA LEU A 253 -0.39 -2.92 8.24
C LEU A 253 0.38 -4.20 8.57
N PHE A 254 1.31 -4.14 9.53
CA PHE A 254 2.27 -5.22 9.78
C PHE A 254 2.46 -5.51 11.26
N SER A 255 2.54 -6.79 11.60
CA SER A 255 2.98 -7.35 12.88
C SER A 255 4.42 -7.70 12.84
N VAL A 256 5.24 -6.91 13.53
CA VAL A 256 6.69 -7.09 13.51
C VAL A 256 7.24 -7.24 14.92
N GLN A 257 7.86 -8.38 15.17
CA GLN A 257 8.53 -8.69 16.42
C GLN A 257 10.02 -8.86 16.16
N ARG A 258 10.86 -8.23 16.99
CA ARG A 258 12.32 -8.32 16.93
C ARG A 258 12.84 -8.73 18.28
N THR A 259 13.57 -9.83 18.33
CA THR A 259 14.18 -10.38 19.53
C THR A 259 15.66 -10.70 19.28
N LEU A 260 16.38 -11.09 20.33
CA LEU A 260 17.74 -11.64 20.18
C LEU A 260 17.73 -12.95 19.38
N SER A 261 16.64 -13.71 19.45
CA SER A 261 16.44 -14.98 18.75
C SER A 261 15.92 -14.86 17.32
N GLY A 262 15.55 -13.65 16.85
CA GLY A 262 15.06 -13.52 15.48
C GLY A 262 14.32 -12.25 15.13
N LEU A 263 13.74 -12.28 13.94
CA LEU A 263 12.78 -11.29 13.45
C LEU A 263 11.59 -12.04 12.86
N GLN A 264 10.38 -11.60 13.18
CA GLN A 264 9.15 -12.07 12.56
C GLN A 264 8.41 -10.86 12.01
N ALA A 265 7.94 -10.93 10.76
CA ALA A 265 7.00 -9.97 10.20
C ALA A 265 5.84 -10.70 9.53
N ILE A 266 4.61 -10.29 9.81
CA ILE A 266 3.38 -10.83 9.22
C ILE A 266 2.49 -9.65 8.81
N ARG A 267 1.75 -9.76 7.71
CA ARG A 267 0.63 -8.83 7.46
C ARG A 267 -0.34 -8.85 8.64
N ARG A 268 -0.82 -7.69 9.04
CA ARG A 268 -1.67 -7.59 10.24
C ARG A 268 -2.93 -8.43 10.14
N SER A 269 -3.59 -8.45 8.99
CA SER A 269 -4.78 -9.26 8.72
C SER A 269 -4.50 -10.76 8.79
N GLU A 270 -3.25 -11.18 8.56
CA GLU A 270 -2.87 -12.59 8.40
C GLU A 270 -2.26 -13.18 9.68
N VAL A 271 -2.15 -12.41 10.78
CA VAL A 271 -1.47 -12.86 12.01
C VAL A 271 -2.06 -14.17 12.52
N GLN A 272 -3.38 -14.26 12.65
CA GLN A 272 -4.04 -15.46 13.17
C GLN A 272 -3.80 -16.69 12.28
N ALA A 273 -3.77 -16.49 10.96
CA ALA A 273 -3.59 -17.57 9.99
C ALA A 273 -2.12 -18.01 9.87
N MET A 274 -1.18 -17.07 9.89
CA MET A 274 0.23 -17.34 9.58
C MET A 274 1.09 -17.64 10.80
N GLN A 275 0.66 -17.26 12.01
CA GLN A 275 1.43 -17.56 13.23
C GLN A 275 1.66 -19.08 13.40
N PRO A 276 0.64 -19.96 13.31
CA PRO A 276 0.85 -21.41 13.42
C PRO A 276 1.70 -21.98 12.27
N VAL A 277 1.57 -21.40 11.07
CA VAL A 277 2.33 -21.80 9.88
C VAL A 277 3.82 -21.55 10.07
N LEU A 278 4.20 -20.40 10.64
CA LEU A 278 5.60 -20.09 10.94
C LEU A 278 6.16 -20.97 12.06
N GLU A 279 5.38 -21.25 13.10
CA GLU A 279 5.78 -22.10 14.22
C GLU A 279 6.04 -23.55 13.79
N GLN A 280 5.28 -24.04 12.80
CA GLN A 280 5.36 -25.42 12.30
C GLN A 280 6.07 -25.53 10.94
N ALA A 281 6.78 -24.48 10.49
CA ALA A 281 7.26 -24.36 9.12
C ALA A 281 8.10 -25.54 8.63
N ASP A 282 9.01 -26.07 9.45
CA ASP A 282 9.82 -27.24 9.08
C ASP A 282 8.96 -28.50 8.89
N ALA A 283 8.04 -28.79 9.82
CA ALA A 283 7.15 -29.94 9.71
C ALA A 283 6.22 -29.84 8.50
N LEU A 284 5.69 -28.65 8.22
CA LEU A 284 4.85 -28.38 7.06
C LEU A 284 5.62 -28.55 5.74
N ILE A 285 6.89 -28.13 5.68
CA ILE A 285 7.74 -28.37 4.50
C ILE A 285 7.94 -29.87 4.27
N ASP A 286 8.21 -30.63 5.33
CA ASP A 286 8.49 -32.07 5.23
C ASP A 286 7.25 -32.90 4.83
N GLN A 287 6.05 -32.44 5.21
CA GLN A 287 4.76 -33.05 4.85
C GLN A 287 4.21 -32.55 3.51
N GLY A 288 4.64 -31.37 3.06
CA GLY A 288 4.15 -30.71 1.87
C GLY A 288 4.66 -31.30 0.56
N HIS A 289 4.14 -30.78 -0.55
CA HIS A 289 4.65 -31.12 -1.88
C HIS A 289 5.92 -30.32 -2.16
N LEU A 290 7.07 -30.99 -2.17
CA LEU A 290 8.38 -30.39 -2.39
C LEU A 290 8.62 -30.08 -3.87
N TYR A 291 8.73 -28.80 -4.22
CA TYR A 291 9.15 -28.36 -5.56
C TYR A 291 10.67 -28.35 -5.73
N LYS A 292 11.39 -28.01 -4.66
CA LYS A 292 12.85 -27.89 -4.71
C LYS A 292 13.46 -28.28 -3.38
N THR A 293 14.33 -29.28 -3.41
CA THR A 293 15.23 -29.63 -2.31
C THR A 293 16.67 -29.38 -2.75
N GLY A 294 17.19 -28.19 -2.48
CA GLY A 294 18.59 -27.87 -2.73
C GLY A 294 19.28 -27.38 -1.47
N GLY A 295 20.60 -27.52 -1.38
CA GLY A 295 21.33 -27.06 -0.20
C GLY A 295 21.18 -25.55 0.09
N ALA A 296 20.68 -24.74 -0.86
CA ALA A 296 20.55 -23.28 -0.71
C ALA A 296 19.15 -22.85 -0.25
N ALA A 297 18.12 -23.60 -0.63
CA ALA A 297 16.74 -23.36 -0.26
C ALA A 297 15.88 -24.61 -0.47
N SER A 298 14.88 -24.78 0.38
CA SER A 298 13.78 -25.74 0.22
C SER A 298 12.50 -24.96 -0.12
N VAL A 299 11.72 -25.42 -1.10
CA VAL A 299 10.43 -24.83 -1.47
C VAL A 299 9.38 -25.93 -1.43
N ALA A 300 8.31 -25.71 -0.67
CA ALA A 300 7.19 -26.64 -0.56
C ALA A 300 5.86 -25.91 -0.76
N ARG A 301 4.93 -26.55 -1.48
CA ARG A 301 3.50 -26.22 -1.39
C ARG A 301 2.92 -26.95 -0.19
N ILE A 302 2.16 -26.22 0.60
CA ILE A 302 1.44 -26.75 1.75
C ILE A 302 -0.04 -26.38 1.67
N GLU A 303 -0.87 -27.09 2.40
CA GLU A 303 -2.28 -26.77 2.56
C GLU A 303 -2.60 -26.66 4.04
N VAL A 304 -3.13 -25.50 4.46
CA VAL A 304 -3.49 -25.23 5.85
C VAL A 304 -4.88 -24.64 5.88
N ASN A 305 -5.81 -25.31 6.58
CA ASN A 305 -7.22 -24.91 6.66
C ASN A 305 -7.85 -24.70 5.26
N GLY A 306 -7.55 -25.57 4.29
CA GLY A 306 -8.04 -25.48 2.91
C GLY A 306 -7.38 -24.38 2.05
N ARG A 307 -6.41 -23.63 2.58
CA ARG A 307 -5.66 -22.61 1.83
C ARG A 307 -4.32 -23.18 1.38
N GLN A 308 -4.05 -23.11 0.07
CA GLN A 308 -2.76 -23.46 -0.48
C GLN A 308 -1.76 -22.31 -0.32
N LEU A 309 -0.57 -22.63 0.20
CA LEU A 309 0.50 -21.68 0.47
C LEU A 309 1.83 -22.23 -0.05
N VAL A 310 2.80 -21.34 -0.25
CA VAL A 310 4.19 -21.72 -0.52
C VAL A 310 5.05 -21.31 0.66
N ILE A 311 5.81 -22.27 1.21
CA ILE A 311 6.88 -21.98 2.16
C ILE A 311 8.22 -22.15 1.46
N LYS A 312 9.04 -21.09 1.49
CA LYS A 312 10.43 -21.11 1.07
C LYS A 312 11.36 -20.96 2.27
N ARG A 313 12.08 -22.03 2.60
CA ARG A 313 13.13 -22.07 3.61
C ARG A 313 14.49 -21.78 2.98
N TYR A 314 15.19 -20.77 3.47
CA TYR A 314 16.55 -20.41 3.07
C TYR A 314 17.55 -20.97 4.07
N ASN A 315 18.50 -21.77 3.57
CA ASN A 315 19.54 -22.40 4.38
C ASN A 315 20.86 -21.63 4.26
N ILE A 316 21.61 -21.50 5.36
CA ILE A 316 22.99 -21.00 5.32
C ILE A 316 23.90 -22.20 5.07
N LYS A 317 24.52 -22.27 3.89
CA LYS A 317 25.34 -23.43 3.47
C LYS A 317 26.65 -23.59 4.24
N ASN A 318 27.44 -22.53 4.49
CA ASN A 318 28.82 -22.64 5.01
C ASN A 318 29.17 -21.56 6.05
N THR A 319 30.05 -21.89 7.01
CA THR A 319 30.62 -20.97 8.03
C THR A 319 31.39 -19.78 7.41
N ALA A 320 32.16 -19.99 6.34
CA ALA A 320 32.80 -18.91 5.58
C ALA A 320 31.79 -17.99 4.85
N HIS A 321 30.63 -18.52 4.48
CA HIS A 321 29.51 -17.79 3.86
C HIS A 321 28.68 -17.03 4.90
N TRP A 322 28.76 -17.46 6.17
CA TRP A 322 28.10 -16.88 7.33
C TRP A 322 28.82 -15.61 7.82
N PHE A 323 30.15 -15.59 7.88
CA PHE A 323 30.94 -14.40 8.26
C PHE A 323 30.74 -13.21 7.29
N LYS A 324 30.46 -13.46 5.99
CA LYS A 324 30.18 -12.41 5.00
C LYS A 324 28.72 -11.92 4.97
N ARG A 325 27.77 -12.68 5.54
CA ARG A 325 26.32 -12.40 5.42
C ARG A 325 25.60 -12.09 6.73
N PHE A 326 26.21 -12.29 7.90
CA PHE A 326 25.57 -12.00 9.18
C PHE A 326 25.04 -10.56 9.29
N TRP A 327 25.74 -9.58 8.70
CA TRP A 327 25.35 -8.16 8.70
C TRP A 327 24.30 -7.76 7.66
N ARG A 328 24.02 -8.61 6.65
CA ARG A 328 23.08 -8.32 5.57
C ARG A 328 21.72 -8.98 5.85
N PRO A 329 20.59 -8.33 5.52
CA PRO A 329 19.28 -8.96 5.62
C PRO A 329 19.24 -10.35 4.97
N SER A 330 18.47 -11.30 5.54
CA SER A 330 18.37 -12.64 4.94
C SER A 330 17.74 -12.57 3.55
N ARG A 331 17.92 -13.63 2.75
CA ARG A 331 17.23 -13.75 1.47
C ARG A 331 15.71 -13.75 1.63
N ALA A 332 15.19 -14.33 2.73
CA ALA A 332 13.76 -14.29 3.02
C ALA A 332 13.28 -12.85 3.28
N TRP A 333 14.03 -12.09 4.07
CA TRP A 333 13.74 -10.68 4.33
C TRP A 333 13.83 -9.83 3.06
N HIS A 334 14.85 -10.07 2.23
CA HIS A 334 14.99 -9.39 0.95
C HIS A 334 13.79 -9.67 0.04
N SER A 335 13.43 -10.94 -0.12
CA SER A 335 12.23 -11.33 -0.89
C SER A 335 10.92 -10.80 -0.29
N TRP A 336 10.82 -10.67 1.04
CA TRP A 336 9.69 -10.02 1.70
C TRP A 336 9.55 -8.56 1.27
N ILE A 337 10.64 -7.80 1.32
CA ILE A 337 10.65 -6.38 0.93
C ILE A 337 10.40 -6.23 -0.57
N GLU A 338 11.03 -7.02 -1.43
CA GLU A 338 10.83 -6.94 -2.88
C GLU A 338 9.44 -7.43 -3.29
N GLY A 339 8.86 -8.43 -2.63
CA GLY A 339 7.47 -8.84 -2.85
C GLY A 339 6.48 -7.73 -2.53
N HIS A 340 6.68 -7.04 -1.40
CA HIS A 340 5.90 -5.85 -1.04
C HIS A 340 6.13 -4.69 -2.01
N ARG A 341 7.34 -4.54 -2.57
CA ARG A 341 7.64 -3.52 -3.57
C ARG A 341 6.85 -3.76 -4.84
N LEU A 342 6.83 -4.99 -5.34
CA LEU A 342 6.08 -5.34 -6.55
C LEU A 342 4.58 -5.15 -6.35
N GLU A 343 4.02 -5.57 -5.21
CA GLU A 343 2.61 -5.32 -4.89
C GLU A 343 2.28 -3.82 -4.81
N PHE A 344 3.16 -2.99 -4.24
CA PHE A 344 2.98 -1.54 -4.23
C PHE A 344 2.99 -0.91 -5.64
N LEU A 345 3.68 -1.55 -6.58
CA LEU A 345 3.87 -1.07 -7.95
C LEU A 345 2.88 -1.68 -8.95
N ASP A 346 1.90 -2.45 -8.48
CA ASP A 346 0.99 -3.23 -9.33
C ASP A 346 1.73 -4.15 -10.31
N ILE A 347 2.85 -4.74 -9.88
CA ILE A 347 3.56 -5.79 -10.61
C ILE A 347 3.21 -7.13 -9.97
N ALA A 348 2.66 -8.05 -10.78
CA ALA A 348 2.18 -9.34 -10.28
C ALA A 348 3.31 -10.17 -9.63
N THR A 349 3.05 -10.62 -8.40
CA THR A 349 3.87 -11.54 -7.61
C THR A 349 2.93 -12.29 -6.66
N PRO A 350 3.22 -13.53 -6.24
CA PRO A 350 2.48 -14.15 -5.15
C PRO A 350 2.54 -13.26 -3.91
N ARG A 351 1.38 -13.02 -3.28
CA ARG A 351 1.27 -12.10 -2.16
C ARG A 351 2.15 -12.58 -0.99
N PRO A 352 3.10 -11.77 -0.48
CA PRO A 352 3.88 -12.14 0.68
C PRO A 352 3.03 -12.05 1.94
N LEU A 353 2.94 -13.12 2.74
CA LEU A 353 2.05 -13.20 3.90
C LEU A 353 2.83 -13.08 5.22
N ALA A 354 3.97 -13.75 5.30
CA ALA A 354 4.82 -13.77 6.49
C ALA A 354 6.29 -14.04 6.17
N VAL A 355 7.18 -13.54 7.04
CA VAL A 355 8.61 -13.83 7.03
C VAL A 355 9.12 -14.07 8.45
N LEU A 356 9.99 -15.07 8.61
CA LEU A 356 10.65 -15.42 9.86
C LEU A 356 12.16 -15.55 9.63
N GLU A 357 12.96 -14.77 10.34
CA GLU A 357 14.40 -14.95 10.47
C GLU A 357 14.73 -15.50 11.87
N GLN A 358 15.39 -16.66 11.95
CA GLN A 358 15.84 -17.22 13.22
C GLN A 358 17.31 -16.91 13.48
N ARG A 359 17.67 -16.70 14.75
CA ARG A 359 19.03 -16.45 15.22
C ARG A 359 19.38 -17.41 16.36
N VAL A 360 20.57 -17.98 16.32
CA VAL A 360 21.18 -18.77 17.40
C VAL A 360 22.34 -17.96 17.95
N LEU A 361 22.32 -17.65 19.25
CA LEU A 361 23.31 -16.76 19.90
C LEU A 361 23.46 -15.40 19.19
N GLY A 362 22.35 -14.82 18.73
CA GLY A 362 22.33 -13.56 17.97
C GLY A 362 22.72 -13.68 16.50
N LEU A 363 23.12 -14.87 16.05
CA LEU A 363 23.65 -15.10 14.72
C LEU A 363 22.60 -15.75 13.81
N ARG A 364 22.37 -15.17 12.63
CA ARG A 364 21.35 -15.64 11.69
C ARG A 364 21.55 -17.12 11.31
N SER A 365 20.45 -17.85 11.22
CA SER A 365 20.39 -19.28 10.92
C SER A 365 19.43 -19.54 9.74
N ARG A 366 18.26 -20.13 9.98
CA ARG A 366 17.22 -20.36 8.98
C ARG A 366 16.38 -19.11 8.79
N ALA A 367 15.85 -18.95 7.58
CA ALA A 367 14.83 -17.95 7.31
C ALA A 367 13.74 -18.52 6.41
N TYR A 368 12.51 -18.08 6.63
CA TYR A 368 11.32 -18.57 5.95
C TYR A 368 10.57 -17.40 5.34
N LEU A 369 10.07 -17.59 4.12
CA LEU A 369 9.09 -16.72 3.50
C LEU A 369 7.85 -17.57 3.20
N VAL A 370 6.68 -17.06 3.59
CA VAL A 370 5.38 -17.63 3.27
C VAL A 370 4.66 -16.69 2.31
N THR A 371 4.22 -17.23 1.17
CA THR A 371 3.43 -16.50 0.17
C THR A 371 2.15 -17.27 -0.14
N GLU A 372 1.22 -16.60 -0.82
CA GLU A 372 0.17 -17.30 -1.54
C GLU A 372 0.74 -18.25 -2.59
N TYR A 373 -0.01 -19.29 -2.92
CA TYR A 373 0.29 -20.18 -4.02
C TYR A 373 -0.30 -19.62 -5.31
N VAL A 374 0.49 -19.64 -6.39
CA VAL A 374 0.01 -19.31 -7.74
C VAL A 374 -0.19 -20.60 -8.48
N ASP A 375 -1.44 -20.87 -8.85
CA ASP A 375 -1.81 -22.03 -9.65
C ASP A 375 -1.77 -21.65 -11.13
N GLY A 376 -0.66 -21.97 -11.79
CA GLY A 376 -0.43 -21.63 -13.18
C GLY A 376 0.82 -22.33 -13.75
N PRO A 377 0.87 -22.56 -15.07
CA PRO A 377 2.08 -22.99 -15.74
C PRO A 377 3.14 -21.89 -15.71
N ASP A 378 4.42 -22.29 -15.67
CA ASP A 378 5.52 -21.35 -15.87
C ASP A 378 5.69 -20.97 -17.35
N LEU A 379 6.39 -19.88 -17.63
CA LEU A 379 6.58 -19.36 -18.99
C LEU A 379 7.22 -20.40 -19.92
N THR A 380 8.14 -21.22 -19.42
CA THR A 380 8.78 -22.27 -20.22
C THR A 380 7.73 -23.30 -20.65
N ALA A 381 6.86 -23.73 -19.73
CA ALA A 381 5.78 -24.66 -20.01
C ALA A 381 4.73 -24.07 -20.96
N CYS A 382 4.33 -22.80 -20.75
CA CYS A 382 3.38 -22.11 -21.63
C CYS A 382 3.87 -22.04 -23.07
N PHE A 383 5.16 -21.75 -23.27
CA PHE A 383 5.72 -21.48 -24.59
C PHE A 383 6.35 -22.70 -25.27
N ALA A 384 6.48 -23.83 -24.56
CA ALA A 384 7.04 -25.07 -25.09
C ALA A 384 6.38 -25.53 -26.42
N PRO A 385 5.05 -25.44 -26.61
CA PRO A 385 4.42 -25.85 -27.87
C PRO A 385 4.76 -24.96 -29.08
N TYR A 386 5.25 -23.74 -28.84
CA TYR A 386 5.40 -22.71 -29.87
C TYR A 386 6.85 -22.41 -30.23
N VAL A 387 7.81 -23.20 -29.75
CA VAL A 387 9.25 -22.94 -29.95
C VAL A 387 9.59 -22.85 -31.44
N GLU A 388 9.16 -23.83 -32.23
CA GLU A 388 9.48 -23.91 -33.65
C GLU A 388 8.63 -22.98 -34.53
N SER A 389 7.33 -22.83 -34.24
CA SER A 389 6.46 -21.97 -35.04
C SER A 389 6.62 -20.48 -34.71
N GLY A 390 6.94 -20.17 -33.46
CA GLY A 390 6.95 -18.80 -32.94
C GLY A 390 5.56 -18.26 -32.61
N ASP A 391 4.50 -19.04 -32.79
CA ASP A 391 3.09 -18.63 -32.68
C ASP A 391 2.56 -18.68 -31.23
N ALA A 392 3.36 -18.20 -30.26
CA ALA A 392 2.90 -18.05 -28.90
C ALA A 392 1.68 -17.09 -28.82
N PRO A 393 0.71 -17.33 -27.92
CA PRO A 393 -0.49 -16.50 -27.80
C PRO A 393 -0.14 -15.01 -27.60
N GLU A 394 -0.73 -14.13 -28.42
CA GLU A 394 -0.43 -12.68 -28.38
C GLU A 394 -0.65 -12.10 -26.98
N GLU A 395 -1.74 -12.45 -26.30
CA GLU A 395 -2.04 -12.00 -24.94
C GLU A 395 -0.88 -12.26 -23.96
N GLN A 396 -0.27 -13.45 -24.05
CA GLN A 396 0.85 -13.83 -23.18
C GLN A 396 2.15 -13.10 -23.56
N VAL A 397 2.37 -12.85 -24.85
CA VAL A 397 3.52 -12.08 -25.34
C VAL A 397 3.39 -10.61 -24.93
N ASP A 398 2.21 -10.02 -25.11
CA ASP A 398 1.89 -8.65 -24.71
C ASP A 398 2.02 -8.46 -23.20
N ALA A 399 1.52 -9.40 -22.40
CA ALA A 399 1.71 -9.37 -20.95
C ALA A 399 3.20 -9.47 -20.56
N LEU A 400 4.01 -10.24 -21.31
CA LEU A 400 5.45 -10.36 -21.07
C LEU A 400 6.19 -9.05 -21.41
N VAL A 401 5.82 -8.41 -22.52
CA VAL A 401 6.30 -7.07 -22.89
C VAL A 401 5.91 -6.07 -21.82
N HIS A 402 4.65 -6.11 -21.36
CA HIS A 402 4.11 -5.21 -20.34
C HIS A 402 4.88 -5.30 -19.02
N VAL A 403 5.10 -6.50 -18.49
CA VAL A 403 5.85 -6.66 -17.22
C VAL A 403 7.29 -6.19 -17.37
N MET A 404 7.94 -6.42 -18.52
CA MET A 404 9.29 -5.91 -18.77
C MET A 404 9.33 -4.39 -18.88
N GLN A 405 8.31 -3.75 -19.47
CA GLN A 405 8.16 -2.30 -19.49
C GLN A 405 7.92 -1.74 -18.08
N GLN A 406 7.14 -2.40 -17.24
CA GLN A 406 7.01 -2.04 -15.81
C GLN A 406 8.37 -2.10 -15.12
N LEU A 407 9.14 -3.19 -15.28
CA LEU A 407 10.48 -3.31 -14.70
C LEU A 407 11.45 -2.22 -15.18
N ILE A 408 11.40 -1.83 -16.47
CA ILE A 408 12.16 -0.69 -17.00
C ILE A 408 11.77 0.63 -16.33
N ARG A 409 10.47 0.94 -16.30
CA ARG A 409 9.95 2.20 -15.73
C ARG A 409 10.36 2.35 -14.27
N GLU A 410 10.35 1.26 -13.51
CA GLU A 410 10.70 1.24 -12.09
C GLU A 410 12.20 1.03 -11.83
N ARG A 411 12.99 0.84 -12.89
CA ARG A 411 14.42 0.48 -12.84
C ARG A 411 14.67 -0.71 -11.92
N ILE A 412 13.87 -1.76 -12.06
CA ILE A 412 13.98 -3.00 -11.30
C ILE A 412 14.62 -4.08 -12.17
N SER A 413 15.69 -4.68 -11.68
CA SER A 413 16.22 -5.93 -12.22
C SER A 413 15.78 -7.10 -11.33
N HIS A 414 15.42 -8.22 -11.93
CA HIS A 414 15.06 -9.44 -11.22
C HIS A 414 16.31 -10.21 -10.76
N GLY A 415 17.37 -10.23 -11.57
CA GLY A 415 18.64 -10.89 -11.25
C GLY A 415 18.72 -12.41 -11.51
N ASP A 416 17.59 -13.08 -11.76
CA ASP A 416 17.51 -14.45 -12.29
C ASP A 416 16.27 -14.60 -13.18
N PHE A 417 16.10 -13.68 -14.15
CA PHE A 417 14.92 -13.61 -15.00
C PHE A 417 14.89 -14.74 -16.05
N LYS A 418 14.34 -15.90 -15.68
CA LYS A 418 14.22 -17.11 -16.51
C LYS A 418 12.79 -17.63 -16.49
N GLY A 419 12.38 -18.43 -17.47
CA GLY A 419 10.98 -18.81 -17.65
C GLY A 419 10.33 -19.48 -16.43
N HIS A 420 11.08 -20.31 -15.69
CA HIS A 420 10.62 -20.93 -14.44
C HIS A 420 10.35 -19.96 -13.27
N ASN A 421 10.66 -18.67 -13.42
CA ASN A 421 10.37 -17.65 -12.41
C ASN A 421 9.19 -16.74 -12.80
N LEU A 422 8.50 -17.04 -13.91
CA LEU A 422 7.28 -16.33 -14.34
C LEU A 422 6.14 -17.33 -14.48
N PHE A 423 5.05 -17.11 -13.75
CA PHE A 423 3.88 -17.98 -13.74
C PHE A 423 2.68 -17.27 -14.38
N TRP A 424 1.99 -17.93 -15.31
CA TRP A 424 0.81 -17.38 -15.94
C TRP A 424 -0.41 -17.53 -15.02
N HIS A 425 -1.02 -16.43 -14.61
CA HIS A 425 -2.20 -16.45 -13.76
C HIS A 425 -3.04 -15.19 -13.98
N ASN A 426 -4.35 -15.35 -14.16
CA ASN A 426 -5.32 -14.26 -14.34
C ASN A 426 -4.90 -13.20 -15.39
N GLY A 427 -4.43 -13.65 -16.56
CA GLY A 427 -4.05 -12.76 -17.67
C GLY A 427 -2.71 -12.03 -17.48
N GLN A 428 -1.91 -12.40 -16.48
CA GLN A 428 -0.65 -11.72 -16.14
C GLN A 428 0.49 -12.72 -15.83
N TRP A 429 1.72 -12.23 -15.95
CA TRP A 429 2.92 -12.96 -15.52
C TRP A 429 3.30 -12.59 -14.08
N SER A 430 3.13 -13.54 -13.16
CA SER A 430 3.51 -13.41 -11.76
C SER A 430 4.99 -13.76 -11.54
N LEU A 431 5.75 -12.81 -11.00
CA LEU A 431 7.19 -12.97 -10.73
C LEU A 431 7.41 -13.70 -9.40
N ILE A 432 8.33 -14.68 -9.39
CA ILE A 432 8.75 -15.40 -8.18
C ILE A 432 10.27 -15.39 -8.02
N ASP A 433 10.78 -15.95 -6.92
CA ASP A 433 12.23 -16.01 -6.65
C ASP A 433 12.92 -14.63 -6.58
N LEU A 434 12.32 -13.73 -5.80
CA LEU A 434 12.72 -12.32 -5.69
C LEU A 434 14.00 -12.08 -4.87
N ASP A 435 14.76 -13.11 -4.53
CA ASP A 435 15.88 -12.98 -3.59
C ASP A 435 17.16 -12.34 -4.17
N ALA A 436 17.20 -12.14 -5.48
CA ALA A 436 18.23 -11.41 -6.20
C ALA A 436 17.73 -10.08 -6.81
N MET A 437 16.44 -9.77 -6.66
CA MET A 437 15.80 -8.60 -7.24
C MET A 437 16.38 -7.30 -6.65
N CYS A 438 16.48 -6.25 -7.46
CA CYS A 438 17.04 -4.97 -7.04
C CYS A 438 16.37 -3.81 -7.77
N GLN A 439 15.89 -2.82 -7.00
CA GLN A 439 15.56 -1.50 -7.55
C GLN A 439 16.81 -0.62 -7.60
N HIS A 440 17.06 -0.03 -8.77
CA HIS A 440 18.24 0.75 -9.06
C HIS A 440 17.97 2.26 -8.94
N ALA A 441 18.87 2.97 -8.26
CA ALA A 441 18.76 4.43 -8.10
C ALA A 441 19.07 5.20 -9.40
N THR A 442 19.89 4.64 -10.28
CA THR A 442 20.38 5.30 -11.50
C THR A 442 20.31 4.38 -12.71
N GLN A 443 20.11 4.99 -13.89
CA GLN A 443 20.12 4.29 -15.17
C GLN A 443 21.44 3.54 -15.42
N LEU A 444 22.57 4.12 -14.99
CA LEU A 444 23.91 3.53 -15.13
C LEU A 444 24.02 2.17 -14.43
N SER A 445 23.41 2.01 -13.26
CA SER A 445 23.43 0.73 -12.55
C SER A 445 22.35 -0.24 -13.07
N PHE A 446 21.23 0.29 -13.55
CA PHE A 446 20.10 -0.48 -14.04
C PHE A 446 20.37 -1.13 -15.40
N ALA A 447 20.86 -0.35 -16.36
CA ALA A 447 21.00 -0.77 -17.75
C ALA A 447 21.75 -2.10 -17.95
N PRO A 448 22.95 -2.31 -17.37
CA PRO A 448 23.64 -3.59 -17.50
C PRO A 448 22.93 -4.73 -16.78
N ALA A 449 22.18 -4.45 -15.70
CA ALA A 449 21.41 -5.47 -14.99
C ALA A 449 20.19 -5.94 -15.80
N TYR A 450 19.44 -5.00 -16.36
CA TYR A 450 18.33 -5.29 -17.26
C TYR A 450 18.77 -6.05 -18.51
N ALA A 451 19.88 -5.65 -19.15
CA ALA A 451 20.40 -6.36 -20.31
C ALA A 451 20.73 -7.84 -19.99
N ARG A 452 21.25 -8.12 -18.79
CA ARG A 452 21.49 -9.49 -18.33
C ARG A 452 20.19 -10.27 -18.11
N ASP A 453 19.17 -9.65 -17.53
CA ASP A 453 17.85 -10.26 -17.31
C ASP A 453 17.17 -10.58 -18.64
N ARG A 454 17.12 -9.62 -19.59
CA ARG A 454 16.59 -9.84 -20.93
C ARG A 454 17.32 -10.98 -21.66
N ALA A 455 18.65 -10.99 -21.61
CA ALA A 455 19.43 -12.08 -22.20
C ALA A 455 19.22 -13.42 -21.48
N ARG A 456 19.00 -13.43 -20.15
CA ARG A 456 18.68 -14.63 -19.37
C ARG A 456 17.32 -15.20 -19.75
N LEU A 457 16.34 -14.35 -20.01
CA LEU A 457 15.02 -14.74 -20.47
C LEU A 457 15.08 -15.37 -21.87
N LEU A 458 15.76 -14.73 -22.82
CA LEU A 458 15.86 -15.27 -24.18
C LEU A 458 16.61 -16.61 -24.26
N ARG A 459 17.51 -16.89 -23.30
CA ARG A 459 18.21 -18.18 -23.19
C ARG A 459 17.33 -19.38 -22.80
N ASN A 460 16.05 -19.18 -22.49
CA ASN A 460 15.13 -20.30 -22.29
C ASN A 460 14.84 -21.06 -23.60
N TRP A 461 15.11 -20.45 -24.76
CA TRP A 461 14.85 -21.05 -26.07
C TRP A 461 16.09 -21.01 -26.97
N PRO A 462 16.27 -21.98 -27.90
CA PRO A 462 17.36 -21.97 -28.86
C PRO A 462 17.36 -20.69 -29.71
N SER A 463 18.53 -20.06 -29.90
CA SER A 463 18.65 -18.79 -30.63
C SER A 463 18.17 -18.85 -32.09
N GLY A 464 18.20 -20.03 -32.70
CA GLY A 464 17.71 -20.26 -34.06
C GLY A 464 16.19 -20.45 -34.17
N SER A 465 15.48 -20.64 -33.05
CA SER A 465 14.03 -20.91 -33.06
C SER A 465 13.21 -19.67 -33.45
N ALA A 466 12.06 -19.88 -34.09
CA ALA A 466 11.18 -18.78 -34.49
C ALA A 466 10.68 -17.98 -33.26
N LEU A 467 10.40 -18.67 -32.15
CA LEU A 467 9.98 -18.02 -30.91
C LEU A 467 11.07 -17.10 -30.34
N HIS A 468 12.33 -17.54 -30.30
CA HIS A 468 13.43 -16.70 -29.81
C HIS A 468 13.55 -15.42 -30.65
N GLN A 469 13.48 -15.54 -31.99
CA GLN A 469 13.59 -14.38 -32.89
C GLN A 469 12.41 -13.41 -32.73
N ARG A 470 11.18 -13.93 -32.57
CA ARG A 470 10.00 -13.11 -32.30
C ARG A 470 10.14 -12.36 -30.98
N LEU A 471 10.50 -13.06 -29.90
CA LEU A 471 10.68 -12.44 -28.58
C LEU A 471 11.84 -11.44 -28.57
N ASP A 472 12.98 -11.73 -29.20
CA ASP A 472 14.09 -10.76 -29.25
C ASP A 472 13.71 -9.47 -30.02
N ARG A 473 12.77 -9.55 -30.95
CA ARG A 473 12.24 -8.37 -31.65
C ARG A 473 11.26 -7.58 -30.78
N LEU A 474 10.34 -8.25 -30.11
CA LEU A 474 9.23 -7.61 -29.38
C LEU A 474 9.61 -7.16 -27.97
N LEU A 475 10.47 -7.91 -27.28
CA LEU A 475 10.82 -7.60 -25.89
C LEU A 475 11.61 -6.29 -25.79
N PRO A 476 11.21 -5.38 -24.89
CA PRO A 476 11.72 -4.02 -24.87
C PRO A 476 13.23 -3.98 -24.64
N LYS A 477 13.89 -3.07 -25.35
CA LYS A 477 15.31 -2.74 -25.17
C LYS A 477 15.40 -1.36 -24.51
N LEU A 478 16.44 -1.13 -23.73
CA LEU A 478 16.74 0.24 -23.31
C LEU A 478 17.24 0.97 -24.55
N VAL A 479 16.62 2.10 -24.85
CA VAL A 479 17.12 3.02 -25.89
C VAL A 479 18.48 3.54 -25.39
N GLU A 480 19.49 3.48 -26.25
CA GLU A 480 20.85 3.96 -25.94
C GLU A 480 20.89 5.46 -25.63
#